data_AF-A0A3D4B1Y8-F1
#
_entry.id   AF-A0A3D4B1Y8-F1
#
_cell.length_a   1.000
_cell.length_b   1.000
_cell.length_c   1.000
_cell.angle_alpha   90.00
_cell.angle_beta   90.00
_cell.angle_gamma   90.00
#
_symmetry.space_group_name_H-M   'P 1'
#
loop_
_entity.id
_entity.type
_entity.pdbx_description
1 polymer ?
#
loop_
_entity_poly.entity_id
_entity_poly.type
_entity_poly.pdbx_seq_one_letter_code
_entity_poly.pdbx_strand_id
1 'polypeptide(L)'
;MAQKKLEKDSTFSDLDLDGDGVVSDQELKTLAAIEASEKMDSQRRMAWVAMGSMIVFTFAVFLPIFPDARIKALSDLFGLFYIGQAGVVGSYMGMTAYMAKGK
;
A
#
# COMPACT_ATOMS: atom_id res chain seq x y z
N MET A 1 9.63 -36.61 -15.83
CA MET A 1 9.58 -35.30 -16.51
C MET A 1 10.91 -34.64 -16.24
N ALA A 2 11.76 -34.45 -17.26
CA ALA A 2 13.09 -33.89 -17.09
C ALA A 2 12.98 -32.39 -16.75
N GLN A 3 13.51 -32.01 -15.59
CA GLN A 3 13.48 -30.64 -15.07
C GLN A 3 14.38 -29.77 -15.94
N LYS A 4 13.79 -28.78 -16.63
CA LYS A 4 14.52 -27.87 -17.52
C LYS A 4 15.33 -26.90 -16.67
N LYS A 5 16.66 -26.93 -16.86
CA LYS A 5 17.58 -25.93 -16.32
C LYS A 5 17.47 -24.62 -17.10
N LEU A 6 17.51 -23.51 -16.39
CA LEU A 6 17.50 -22.15 -16.91
C LEU A 6 18.78 -21.90 -17.73
N GLU A 7 18.62 -21.22 -18.88
CA GLU A 7 19.75 -20.71 -19.65
C GLU A 7 20.41 -19.53 -18.92
N LYS A 8 21.75 -19.46 -19.02
CA LYS A 8 22.52 -18.29 -18.59
C LYS A 8 22.02 -17.07 -19.38
N ASP A 9 21.64 -16.01 -18.66
CA ASP A 9 20.97 -14.79 -19.17
C ASP A 9 19.44 -14.84 -19.33
N SER A 10 18.76 -15.81 -18.72
CA SER A 10 17.30 -15.77 -18.55
C SER A 10 16.86 -14.65 -17.60
N THR A 11 15.81 -13.90 -17.93
CA THR A 11 15.17 -12.89 -17.06
C THR A 11 14.68 -13.48 -15.72
N PHE A 12 14.64 -14.81 -15.63
CA PHE A 12 14.28 -15.57 -14.44
C PHE A 12 15.47 -15.93 -13.55
N SER A 13 16.69 -15.59 -13.94
CA SER A 13 17.89 -15.85 -13.12
C SER A 13 17.91 -15.04 -11.82
N ASP A 14 17.19 -13.92 -11.75
CA ASP A 14 17.02 -13.12 -10.52
C ASP A 14 16.00 -13.73 -9.56
N LEU A 15 15.17 -14.68 -10.02
CA LEU A 15 14.18 -15.39 -9.21
C LEU A 15 14.72 -16.73 -8.64
N ASP A 16 15.93 -17.13 -9.04
CA ASP A 16 16.66 -18.30 -8.55
C ASP A 16 17.43 -17.90 -7.28
N LEU A 17 16.86 -18.24 -6.11
CA LEU A 17 17.35 -17.81 -4.81
C LEU A 17 18.46 -18.71 -4.26
N ASP A 18 18.53 -19.97 -4.70
CA ASP A 18 19.54 -20.94 -4.27
C ASP A 18 20.66 -21.18 -5.30
N GLY A 19 20.51 -20.66 -6.53
CA GLY A 19 21.52 -20.65 -7.57
C GLY A 19 21.70 -22.02 -8.23
N ASP A 20 20.71 -22.91 -8.14
CA ASP A 20 20.78 -24.26 -8.72
C ASP A 20 20.47 -24.29 -10.23
N GLY A 21 20.03 -23.16 -10.79
CA GLY A 21 19.66 -22.98 -12.18
C GLY A 21 18.23 -23.41 -12.49
N VAL A 22 17.36 -23.56 -11.50
CA VAL A 22 15.95 -23.97 -11.65
C VAL A 22 15.07 -23.21 -10.66
N VAL A 23 14.30 -22.22 -11.15
CA VAL A 23 13.26 -21.57 -10.34
C VAL A 23 12.18 -22.57 -9.97
N SER A 24 12.12 -22.92 -8.69
CA SER A 24 11.13 -23.81 -8.11
C SER A 24 9.84 -23.07 -7.73
N ASP A 25 8.72 -23.80 -7.68
CA ASP A 25 7.44 -23.25 -7.20
C ASP A 25 7.52 -22.72 -5.76
N GLN A 26 8.51 -23.16 -4.98
CA GLN A 26 8.75 -22.67 -3.62
C GLN A 26 9.39 -21.29 -3.63
N GLU A 27 10.35 -21.04 -4.53
CA GLU A 27 11.03 -19.75 -4.67
C GLU A 27 10.11 -18.66 -5.22
N LEU A 28 9.24 -19.01 -6.16
CA LEU A 28 8.21 -18.10 -6.66
C LEU A 28 7.23 -17.68 -5.54
N LYS A 29 6.90 -18.59 -4.64
CA LYS A 29 6.00 -18.31 -3.50
C LYS A 29 6.69 -17.46 -2.45
N THR A 30 7.96 -17.69 -2.14
CA THR A 30 8.71 -16.87 -1.19
C THR A 30 8.90 -15.45 -1.72
N LEU A 31 9.26 -15.28 -3.00
CA LEU A 31 9.39 -13.95 -3.62
C LEU A 31 8.06 -13.20 -3.65
N ALA A 32 6.96 -13.87 -4.04
CA ALA A 32 5.63 -13.27 -4.00
C ALA A 32 5.20 -12.89 -2.56
N ALA A 33 5.56 -13.69 -1.56
CA ALA A 33 5.28 -13.38 -0.16
C ALA A 33 6.09 -12.19 0.37
N ILE A 34 7.36 -12.08 -0.02
CA ILE A 34 8.22 -10.93 0.31
C ILE A 34 7.66 -9.66 -0.33
N GLU A 35 7.35 -9.69 -1.63
CA GLU A 35 6.79 -8.54 -2.36
C GLU A 35 5.42 -8.12 -1.79
N ALA A 36 4.57 -9.08 -1.41
CA ALA A 36 3.30 -8.79 -0.75
C ALA A 36 3.51 -8.11 0.62
N SER A 37 4.51 -8.54 1.39
CA SER A 37 4.84 -7.91 2.67
C SER A 37 5.33 -6.47 2.49
N GLU A 38 6.22 -6.22 1.53
CA GLU A 38 6.71 -4.86 1.24
C GLU A 38 5.59 -3.93 0.76
N LYS A 39 4.70 -4.44 -0.11
CA LYS A 39 3.50 -3.71 -0.55
C LYS A 39 2.63 -3.34 0.65
N MET A 40 2.44 -4.24 1.61
CA MET A 40 1.66 -3.96 2.81
C MET A 40 2.27 -2.88 3.69
N ASP A 41 3.58 -2.91 3.89
CA ASP A 41 4.26 -1.88 4.68
C ASP A 41 4.17 -0.50 4.02
N SER A 42 4.28 -0.45 2.69
CA SER A 42 4.08 0.81 1.95
C SER A 42 2.65 1.33 2.07
N GLN A 43 1.64 0.47 1.93
CA GLN A 43 0.23 0.86 2.08
C GLN A 43 -0.09 1.27 3.53
N ARG A 44 0.51 0.62 4.52
CA ARG A 44 0.39 1.01 5.94
C ARG A 44 0.91 2.42 6.17
N ARG A 45 2.07 2.76 5.59
CA ARG A 45 2.62 4.12 5.66
C ARG A 45 1.69 5.12 4.97
N MET A 46 1.14 4.79 3.80
CA MET A 46 0.16 5.65 3.13
C MET A 46 -1.10 5.89 3.98
N ALA A 47 -1.65 4.83 4.59
CA ALA A 47 -2.80 4.95 5.49
C ALA A 47 -2.48 5.80 6.74
N TRP A 48 -1.27 5.67 7.30
CA TRP A 48 -0.82 6.50 8.41
C TRP A 48 -0.68 7.98 8.04
N VAL A 49 -0.11 8.26 6.88
CA VAL A 49 0.00 9.64 6.36
C VAL A 49 -1.40 10.21 6.09
N ALA A 50 -2.32 9.42 5.52
CA ALA A 50 -3.70 9.82 5.32
C ALA A 50 -4.40 10.20 6.64
N MET A 51 -4.33 9.33 7.65
CA MET A 51 -4.90 9.61 8.98
C MET A 51 -4.24 10.81 9.66
N GLY A 52 -2.91 10.91 9.60
CA GLY A 52 -2.17 12.06 10.12
C GLY A 52 -2.58 13.37 9.44
N SER A 53 -2.76 13.34 8.12
CA SER A 53 -3.19 14.51 7.34
C SER A 53 -4.59 14.97 7.73
N MET A 54 -5.54 14.05 7.99
CA MET A 54 -6.89 14.39 8.45
C MET A 54 -6.85 15.11 9.80
N ILE A 55 -6.02 14.64 10.73
CA ILE A 55 -5.87 15.24 12.06
C ILE A 55 -5.25 16.63 11.94
N VAL A 56 -4.11 16.75 11.26
CA VAL A 56 -3.40 18.04 11.06
C VAL A 56 -4.31 19.04 10.34
N PHE A 57 -5.04 18.59 9.33
CA PHE A 57 -5.97 19.43 8.59
C PHE A 57 -7.13 19.91 9.47
N THR A 58 -7.71 19.03 10.30
CA THR A 58 -8.73 19.41 11.28
C THR A 58 -8.18 20.51 12.18
N PHE A 59 -7.03 20.30 12.81
CA PHE A 59 -6.43 21.31 13.69
C PHE A 59 -6.13 22.63 12.97
N ALA A 60 -5.68 22.58 11.72
CA ALA A 60 -5.39 23.76 10.93
C ALA A 60 -6.65 24.61 10.68
N VAL A 61 -7.80 23.99 10.39
CA VAL A 61 -9.07 24.70 10.16
C VAL A 61 -9.59 25.39 11.43
N PHE A 62 -9.30 24.85 12.60
CA PHE A 62 -9.68 25.45 13.89
C PHE A 62 -8.76 26.62 14.32
N LEU A 63 -7.66 26.90 13.61
CA LEU A 63 -6.83 28.06 13.88
C LEU A 63 -7.60 29.36 13.50
N PRO A 64 -7.54 30.41 14.33
CA PRO A 64 -8.24 31.69 14.09
C PRO A 64 -7.68 32.52 12.91
N ILE A 65 -6.85 31.90 12.07
CA ILE A 65 -6.21 32.51 10.90
C ILE A 65 -7.17 32.50 9.69
N PHE A 66 -8.16 31.60 9.69
CA PHE A 66 -9.11 31.45 8.58
C PHE A 66 -10.41 32.22 8.85
N PRO A 67 -10.78 33.22 8.02
CA PRO A 67 -12.07 33.90 8.12
C PRO A 67 -13.22 32.93 7.87
N ASP A 68 -14.34 33.09 8.59
CA ASP A 68 -15.54 32.25 8.46
C ASP A 68 -16.05 32.13 7.00
N ALA A 69 -15.90 33.22 6.23
CA ALA A 69 -16.26 33.25 4.80
C ALA A 69 -15.43 32.27 3.95
N ARG A 70 -14.14 32.10 4.25
CA ARG A 70 -13.27 31.14 3.53
C ARG A 70 -13.54 29.71 3.95
N ILE A 71 -13.83 29.48 5.24
CA ILE A 71 -14.22 28.17 5.75
C ILE A 71 -15.51 27.71 5.06
N LYS A 72 -16.51 28.58 4.95
CA LYS A 72 -17.79 28.25 4.29
C LYS A 72 -17.63 27.96 2.80
N ALA A 73 -16.75 28.69 2.10
CA ALA A 73 -16.46 28.45 0.69
C ALA A 73 -15.70 27.13 0.44
N LEU A 74 -14.92 26.67 1.42
CA LEU A 74 -14.11 25.45 1.31
C LEU A 74 -14.74 24.23 2.03
N SER A 75 -15.86 24.40 2.73
CA SER A 75 -16.53 23.34 3.50
C SER A 75 -16.80 22.08 2.67
N ASP A 76 -17.26 22.24 1.43
CA ASP A 76 -17.53 21.10 0.53
C ASP A 76 -16.25 20.40 0.09
N LEU A 77 -15.17 21.15 -0.12
CA LEU A 77 -13.85 20.61 -0.42
C LEU A 77 -13.27 19.85 0.77
N PHE A 78 -13.55 20.29 1.99
CA PHE A 78 -13.15 19.58 3.21
C PHE A 78 -13.87 18.23 3.27
N GLY A 79 -15.19 18.21 3.04
CA GLY A 79 -15.96 16.97 2.97
C GLY A 79 -15.38 15.98 1.95
N LEU A 80 -15.07 16.46 0.73
CA LEU A 80 -14.45 15.63 -0.31
C LEU A 80 -13.06 15.14 0.09
N PHE A 81 -12.25 15.98 0.75
CA PHE A 81 -10.95 15.59 1.29
C PHE A 81 -11.08 14.46 2.31
N TYR A 82 -11.98 14.58 3.29
CA TYR A 82 -12.19 13.53 4.30
C TYR A 82 -12.70 12.23 3.68
N ILE A 83 -13.61 12.30 2.70
CA ILE A 83 -14.09 11.12 1.97
C ILE A 83 -12.94 10.47 1.19
N GLY A 84 -12.10 11.25 0.52
CA GLY A 84 -10.93 10.75 -0.20
C GLY A 84 -9.94 10.04 0.71
N GLN A 85 -9.58 10.65 1.84
CA GLN A 85 -8.68 10.04 2.82
C GLN A 85 -9.28 8.80 3.47
N ALA A 86 -10.58 8.81 3.79
CA ALA A 86 -11.29 7.63 4.28
C ALA A 86 -11.29 6.49 3.26
N GLY A 87 -11.37 6.80 1.96
CA GLY A 87 -11.22 5.83 0.88
C GLY A 87 -9.83 5.18 0.87
N VAL A 88 -8.76 5.95 1.05
CA VAL A 88 -7.37 5.42 1.12
C VAL A 88 -7.22 4.47 2.30
N VAL A 89 -7.68 4.89 3.48
CA VAL A 89 -7.62 4.06 4.71
C VAL A 89 -8.49 2.82 4.57
N GLY A 90 -9.71 2.96 4.05
CA GLY A 90 -10.63 1.84 3.82
C GLY A 90 -10.08 0.83 2.82
N SER A 91 -9.41 1.30 1.76
CA SER A 91 -8.75 0.43 0.77
C SER A 91 -7.61 -0.38 1.40
N TYR A 92 -6.78 0.25 2.22
CA TYR A 92 -5.73 -0.44 2.98
C TYR A 92 -6.32 -1.47 3.95
N MET A 93 -7.33 -1.07 4.75
CA MET A 93 -7.99 -1.98 5.70
C MET A 93 -8.67 -3.15 4.99
N GLY A 94 -9.29 -2.91 3.84
CA GLY A 94 -9.91 -3.93 3.00
C GLY A 94 -8.90 -4.94 2.46
N MET A 95 -7.78 -4.47 1.89
CA MET A 95 -6.69 -5.34 1.43
C MET A 95 -6.08 -6.14 2.58
N THR A 96 -5.85 -5.49 3.73
CA THR A 96 -5.33 -6.15 4.94
C THR A 96 -6.28 -7.26 5.42
N ALA A 97 -7.58 -6.99 5.49
CA ALA A 97 -8.58 -7.95 5.94
C ALA A 97 -8.73 -9.13 4.98
N TYR A 98 -8.68 -8.87 3.66
CA TYR A 98 -8.71 -9.92 2.65
C TYR A 98 -7.53 -10.88 2.81
N MET A 99 -6.32 -10.36 2.98
CA MET A 99 -5.13 -11.20 3.15
C MET A 99 -5.07 -11.90 4.50
N ALA A 100 -5.62 -11.30 5.56
CA ALA A 100 -5.74 -11.96 6.85
C ALA A 100 -6.73 -13.15 6.82
N LYS A 101 -7.76 -13.09 5.97
CA LYS A 101 -8.76 -14.16 5.81
C LYS A 101 -8.28 -15.33 4.94
N GLY A 102 -7.21 -15.12 4.16
CA GLY A 102 -6.58 -16.15 3.31
C GLY A 102 -5.49 -16.96 4.01
N LYS A 103 -5.22 -16.69 5.30
CA LYS A 103 -4.41 -17.54 6.19
C LYS A 103 -5.32 -18.50 6.95
#